data_AF-A0A0G0N0L4-F1
#
_entry.id   AF-A0A0G0N0L4-F1
#
_cell.length_a   1.000
_cell.length_b   1.000
_cell.length_c   1.000
_cell.angle_alpha   90.00
_cell.angle_beta   90.00
_cell.angle_gamma   90.00
#
_symmetry.space_group_name_H-M   'P 1'
#
loop_
_entity.id
_entity.type
_entity.pdbx_description
1 polymer ?
#
loop_
_entity_poly.entity_id
_entity_poly.type
_entity_poly.pdbx_seq_one_letter_code
_entity_poly.pdbx_strand_id
1 'polypeptide(L)'
;MKKLIIIIMLVFGLFDCSLVQASEIFGKISTNPKNIPIPPSVPPTSVPNETKTQEQDNPASGSQSAVGIFFPKQNVVNNVDANVKVLGIKYYPDHTLLRGSNKRIYIIEGLVKKHIINLDELRKYQGQKIFDVSDADLSLYQTRSYLNGNLIREKMTGKIYVLENQVKKRIFSLSDLRKSYFGQPIFDLDYQGLILYPDKN
;
A
#
# COMPACT_ATOMS: atom_id res chain seq x y z
N MET A 1 -45.87 33.75 19.09
CA MET A 1 -44.52 33.69 18.48
C MET A 1 -44.68 33.15 17.06
N LYS A 2 -44.50 34.00 16.05
CA LYS A 2 -44.81 33.73 14.64
C LYS A 2 -43.70 32.88 14.01
N LYS A 3 -44.06 31.74 13.43
CA LYS A 3 -43.13 30.88 12.66
C LYS A 3 -42.91 31.49 11.28
N LEU A 4 -41.68 31.91 11.02
CA LEU A 4 -41.21 32.42 9.73
C LEU A 4 -40.74 31.22 8.89
N ILE A 5 -41.52 30.86 7.88
CA ILE A 5 -41.20 29.82 6.90
C ILE A 5 -40.42 30.50 5.77
N ILE A 6 -39.11 30.24 5.69
CA ILE A 6 -38.25 30.70 4.59
C ILE A 6 -38.20 29.58 3.55
N ILE A 7 -38.88 29.80 2.42
CA ILE A 7 -38.82 28.97 1.22
C ILE A 7 -37.60 29.42 0.42
N ILE A 8 -36.53 28.62 0.45
CA ILE A 8 -35.36 28.80 -0.43
C ILE A 8 -35.69 28.15 -1.77
N MET A 9 -35.99 28.99 -2.75
CA MET A 9 -36.02 28.66 -4.17
C MET A 9 -34.59 28.50 -4.68
N LEU A 10 -34.11 27.25 -4.76
CA LEU A 10 -32.83 26.95 -5.37
C LEU A 10 -33.00 26.80 -6.89
N VAL A 11 -32.57 27.86 -7.58
CA VAL A 11 -32.47 28.00 -9.03
C VAL A 11 -31.59 26.89 -9.58
N PHE A 12 -32.19 26.00 -10.39
CA PHE A 12 -31.49 25.02 -11.22
C PHE A 12 -30.71 25.77 -12.30
N GLY A 13 -29.41 25.93 -12.07
CA GLY A 13 -28.46 26.40 -13.08
C GLY A 13 -28.27 25.35 -14.16
N LEU A 14 -28.55 25.78 -15.39
CA LEU A 14 -28.24 25.10 -16.65
C LEU A 14 -26.73 24.84 -16.71
N PHE A 15 -26.32 23.57 -16.57
CA PHE A 15 -24.99 23.14 -17.00
C PHE A 15 -25.07 22.77 -18.47
N ASP A 16 -24.48 23.63 -19.31
CA ASP A 16 -24.16 23.32 -20.69
C ASP A 16 -23.28 22.07 -20.74
N CYS A 17 -23.87 20.99 -21.24
CA CYS A 17 -23.17 19.74 -21.52
C CYS A 17 -22.35 19.96 -22.78
N SER A 18 -21.05 20.21 -22.64
CA SER A 18 -20.13 20.19 -23.78
C SER A 18 -20.04 18.78 -24.31
N LEU A 19 -20.47 18.61 -25.56
CA LEU A 19 -20.44 17.40 -26.34
C LEU A 19 -18.97 16.99 -26.55
N VAL A 20 -18.47 16.06 -25.73
CA VAL A 20 -17.16 15.44 -25.97
C VAL A 20 -17.29 14.57 -27.20
N GLN A 21 -16.69 15.02 -28.29
CA GLN A 21 -16.59 14.30 -29.55
C GLN A 21 -15.77 13.03 -29.31
N ALA A 22 -16.46 11.88 -29.31
CA ALA A 22 -15.81 10.59 -29.28
C ALA A 22 -14.96 10.43 -30.55
N SER A 23 -13.63 10.40 -30.40
CA SER A 23 -12.72 10.06 -31.47
C SER A 23 -12.78 8.57 -31.73
N GLU A 24 -13.39 8.19 -32.87
CA GLU A 24 -13.37 6.83 -33.39
C GLU A 24 -11.94 6.46 -33.79
N ILE A 25 -11.27 5.66 -32.96
CA ILE A 25 -10.04 4.95 -33.32
C ILE A 25 -10.44 3.80 -34.26
N PHE A 26 -10.54 4.09 -35.55
CA PHE A 26 -10.65 3.06 -36.59
C PHE A 26 -9.30 2.35 -36.77
N GLY A 27 -9.04 1.35 -35.93
CA GLY A 27 -8.03 0.34 -36.20
C GLY A 27 -8.50 -0.57 -37.34
N LYS A 28 -7.82 -0.53 -38.49
CA LYS A 28 -8.01 -1.49 -39.58
C LYS A 28 -7.63 -2.89 -39.11
N ILE A 29 -8.60 -3.67 -38.64
CA ILE A 29 -8.45 -5.12 -38.53
C ILE A 29 -8.38 -5.70 -39.94
N SER A 30 -7.15 -6.03 -40.37
CA SER A 30 -6.90 -6.76 -41.62
C SER A 30 -7.48 -8.16 -41.50
N THR A 31 -8.53 -8.45 -42.27
CA THR A 31 -9.20 -9.75 -42.32
C THR A 31 -8.55 -10.74 -43.29
N ASN A 32 -7.27 -10.54 -43.65
CA ASN A 32 -6.58 -11.46 -44.56
C ASN A 32 -6.12 -12.73 -43.80
N PRO A 33 -6.70 -13.91 -44.07
CA PRO A 33 -6.39 -15.15 -43.36
C PRO A 33 -4.99 -15.70 -43.66
N LYS A 34 -4.23 -15.10 -44.60
CA LYS A 34 -2.85 -15.50 -44.91
C LYS A 34 -1.79 -14.70 -44.14
N ASN A 35 -2.16 -13.69 -43.36
CA ASN A 35 -1.20 -12.90 -42.60
C ASN A 35 -0.99 -13.51 -41.21
N ILE A 36 -0.19 -14.58 -41.14
CA ILE A 36 0.23 -15.19 -39.88
C ILE A 36 1.17 -14.19 -39.18
N PRO A 37 0.85 -13.73 -37.95
CA PRO A 37 1.76 -12.86 -37.20
C PRO A 37 3.05 -13.62 -36.93
N ILE A 38 4.16 -13.14 -37.49
CA ILE A 38 5.48 -13.65 -37.17
C ILE A 38 5.79 -13.18 -35.74
N PRO A 39 5.96 -14.08 -34.75
CA PRO A 39 6.34 -13.68 -33.41
C PRO A 39 7.73 -13.02 -33.47
N PRO A 40 7.98 -11.97 -32.67
CA PRO A 40 9.29 -11.35 -32.60
C PRO A 40 10.32 -12.40 -32.15
N SER A 41 11.33 -12.60 -32.99
CA SER A 41 12.49 -13.47 -32.76
C SER A 41 13.19 -13.05 -31.46
N VAL A 42 13.00 -13.84 -30.41
CA VAL A 42 13.72 -13.70 -29.13
C VAL A 42 15.17 -14.18 -29.34
N PRO A 43 16.18 -13.34 -29.11
CA PRO A 43 17.57 -13.77 -29.14
C PRO A 43 17.86 -14.75 -27.98
N PRO A 44 18.74 -15.75 -28.18
CA PRO A 44 18.99 -16.80 -27.19
C PRO A 44 19.68 -16.25 -25.94
N THR A 45 18.97 -16.29 -24.81
CA THR A 45 19.54 -16.06 -23.48
C THR A 45 20.37 -17.28 -23.07
N SER A 46 21.66 -17.05 -22.91
CA SER A 46 22.65 -17.95 -22.35
C SER A 46 22.32 -18.39 -20.92
N VAL A 47 22.25 -19.71 -20.72
CA VAL A 47 22.31 -20.41 -19.43
C VAL A 47 23.79 -20.52 -19.01
N PRO A 48 24.17 -20.18 -17.76
CA PRO A 48 24.60 -21.19 -16.77
C PRO A 48 24.26 -20.76 -15.32
N ASN A 49 24.24 -21.57 -14.25
CA ASN A 49 24.77 -22.89 -13.96
C ASN A 49 24.05 -23.39 -12.69
N GLU A 50 23.66 -24.66 -12.64
CA GLU A 50 23.24 -25.34 -11.41
C GLU A 50 24.49 -25.76 -10.61
N THR A 51 24.65 -25.23 -9.40
CA THR A 51 25.66 -25.73 -8.45
C THR A 51 25.05 -26.88 -7.66
N LYS A 52 25.51 -28.08 -8.01
CA LYS A 52 25.27 -29.35 -7.33
C LYS A 52 26.07 -29.40 -6.02
N THR A 53 25.37 -29.45 -4.88
CA THR A 53 25.97 -29.76 -3.57
C THR A 53 26.37 -31.23 -3.55
N GLN A 54 27.67 -31.50 -3.41
CA GLN A 54 28.18 -32.82 -3.05
C GLN A 54 28.44 -32.86 -1.54
N GLU A 55 27.71 -33.76 -0.90
CA GLU A 55 27.87 -34.25 0.46
C GLU A 55 29.05 -35.24 0.46
N GLN A 56 30.10 -34.96 1.23
CA GLN A 56 31.24 -35.85 1.40
C GLN A 56 31.49 -36.06 2.89
N ASP A 57 30.97 -37.18 3.38
CA ASP A 57 31.39 -37.85 4.60
C ASP A 57 32.88 -38.21 4.53
N ASN A 58 33.62 -37.96 5.62
CA ASN A 58 34.60 -38.91 6.14
C ASN A 58 35.05 -38.56 7.58
N PRO A 59 35.26 -39.56 8.45
CA PRO A 59 35.70 -39.41 9.84
C PRO A 59 37.22 -39.68 10.03
N ALA A 60 37.65 -39.58 11.29
CA ALA A 60 38.95 -39.97 11.89
C ALA A 60 39.96 -38.80 12.06
N SER A 61 40.21 -38.35 13.30
CA SER A 61 41.09 -38.95 14.31
C SER A 61 42.57 -38.73 13.99
N GLY A 62 43.22 -37.86 14.76
CA GLY A 62 44.65 -37.57 14.59
C GLY A 62 45.17 -36.48 15.52
N SER A 63 45.57 -36.91 16.71
CA SER A 63 46.81 -36.53 17.40
C SER A 63 47.15 -35.04 17.60
N GLN A 64 47.06 -34.65 18.86
CA GLN A 64 47.57 -33.42 19.43
C GLN A 64 49.09 -33.27 19.17
N SER A 65 49.50 -32.12 18.67
CA SER A 65 50.89 -31.64 18.78
C SER A 65 50.86 -30.15 19.06
N ALA A 66 51.34 -29.83 20.26
CA ALA A 66 51.44 -28.48 20.79
C ALA A 66 52.48 -27.69 19.98
N VAL A 67 52.00 -26.78 19.13
CA VAL A 67 52.81 -25.68 18.58
C VAL A 67 52.38 -24.43 19.34
N GLY A 68 53.28 -23.94 20.19
CA GLY A 68 53.09 -22.70 20.95
C GLY A 68 53.00 -21.51 19.98
N ILE A 69 51.78 -21.05 19.73
CA ILE A 69 51.53 -19.82 19.00
C ILE A 69 51.58 -18.68 20.01
N PHE A 70 52.66 -17.90 19.94
CA PHE A 70 52.86 -16.69 20.71
C PHE A 70 51.84 -15.65 20.25
N PHE A 71 50.80 -15.39 21.06
CA PHE A 71 49.82 -14.35 20.75
C PHE A 71 50.42 -12.99 21.12
N PRO A 72 50.72 -12.09 20.16
CA PRO A 72 51.02 -10.72 20.51
C PRO A 72 49.77 -10.13 21.15
N LYS A 73 49.92 -9.57 22.36
CA LYS A 73 48.90 -8.73 23.00
C LYS A 73 48.59 -7.58 22.05
N GLN A 74 47.55 -7.73 21.23
CA GLN A 74 46.98 -6.60 20.52
C GLN A 74 46.35 -5.71 21.58
N ASN A 75 47.03 -4.59 21.83
CA ASN A 75 46.50 -3.47 22.57
C ASN A 75 45.41 -2.85 21.69
N VAL A 76 44.23 -3.46 21.69
CA VAL A 76 43.03 -2.91 21.05
C VAL A 76 42.66 -1.69 21.86
N VAL A 77 43.08 -0.53 21.36
CA VAL A 77 42.61 0.77 21.80
C VAL A 77 41.10 0.76 21.59
N ASN A 78 40.36 0.48 22.67
CA ASN A 78 38.91 0.61 22.76
C ASN A 78 38.56 2.10 22.66
N ASN A 79 38.70 2.68 21.47
CA ASN A 79 38.02 3.91 21.13
C ASN A 79 36.59 3.53 20.76
N VAL A 80 35.83 3.10 21.78
CA VAL A 80 34.40 2.87 21.66
C VAL A 80 33.80 4.25 21.60
N ASP A 81 33.65 4.77 20.39
CA ASP A 81 32.88 5.98 20.11
C ASP A 81 31.55 5.87 20.87
N ALA A 82 31.43 6.69 21.92
CA ALA A 82 30.36 6.65 22.91
C ALA A 82 29.03 7.19 22.37
N ASN A 83 28.70 6.91 21.12
CA ASN A 83 27.48 7.36 20.47
C ASN A 83 26.85 6.27 19.61
N VAL A 84 26.80 5.04 20.13
CA VAL A 84 25.91 4.00 19.58
C VAL A 84 24.47 4.38 19.96
N LYS A 85 23.88 5.30 19.19
CA LYS A 85 22.46 5.63 19.27
C LYS A 85 21.68 4.46 18.71
N VAL A 86 21.16 3.60 19.57
CA VAL A 86 20.24 2.54 19.17
C VAL A 86 18.96 3.21 18.64
N LEU A 87 18.79 3.19 17.31
CA LEU A 87 17.65 3.76 16.58
C LEU A 87 16.41 2.87 16.74
N GLY A 88 16.00 2.61 17.98
CA GLY A 88 14.84 1.77 18.28
C GLY A 88 13.62 2.19 17.47
N ILE A 89 12.91 1.22 16.90
CA ILE A 89 11.68 1.48 16.15
C ILE A 89 10.61 1.95 17.14
N LYS A 90 10.07 3.13 16.89
CA LYS A 90 9.03 3.72 17.74
C LYS A 90 7.65 3.48 17.14
N TYR A 91 6.83 2.70 17.83
CA TYR A 91 5.43 2.50 17.47
C TYR A 91 4.55 3.46 18.27
N TYR A 92 3.64 4.13 17.56
CA TYR A 92 2.58 4.96 18.12
C TYR A 92 1.27 4.16 18.17
N PRO A 93 0.48 4.31 19.25
CA PRO A 93 -0.79 3.63 19.39
C PRO A 93 -1.86 4.18 18.44
N ASP A 94 -2.94 3.42 18.28
CA ASP A 94 -4.10 3.83 17.49
C ASP A 94 -4.69 5.15 17.99
N HIS A 95 -5.24 5.90 17.06
CA HIS A 95 -5.79 7.25 17.25
C HIS A 95 -4.77 8.30 17.71
N THR A 96 -3.47 8.06 17.54
CA THR A 96 -2.44 9.08 17.77
C THR A 96 -2.35 10.05 16.59
N LEU A 97 -2.26 11.35 16.90
CA LEU A 97 -1.97 12.39 15.91
C LEU A 97 -0.46 12.57 15.73
N LEU A 98 0.02 12.37 14.52
CA LEU A 98 1.41 12.58 14.13
C LEU A 98 1.52 13.75 13.14
N ARG A 99 2.59 14.54 13.27
CA ARG A 99 2.92 15.61 12.34
C ARG A 99 4.33 15.42 11.78
N GLY A 100 4.41 15.36 10.45
CA GLY A 100 5.68 15.19 9.74
C GLY A 100 6.44 16.50 9.53
N SER A 101 7.57 16.41 8.83
CA SER A 101 8.39 17.57 8.48
C SER A 101 7.62 18.61 7.66
N ASN A 102 6.74 18.12 6.78
CA ASN A 102 5.84 18.88 5.91
C ASN A 102 4.66 19.57 6.64
N LYS A 103 4.61 19.49 7.99
CA LYS A 103 3.56 20.04 8.85
C LYS A 103 2.15 19.50 8.59
N ARG A 104 2.01 18.41 7.82
CA ARG A 104 0.74 17.70 7.64
C ARG A 104 0.45 16.83 8.85
N ILE A 105 -0.83 16.76 9.23
CA ILE A 105 -1.30 16.01 10.40
C ILE A 105 -1.93 14.71 9.92
N TYR A 106 -1.47 13.61 10.50
CA TYR A 106 -1.95 12.27 10.23
C TYR A 106 -2.54 11.67 11.51
N ILE A 107 -3.63 10.92 11.37
CA ILE A 107 -4.15 10.03 12.42
C ILE A 107 -3.71 8.61 12.11
N ILE A 108 -3.27 7.89 13.14
CA ILE A 108 -2.91 6.47 13.04
C ILE A 108 -4.14 5.61 13.35
N GLU A 109 -4.43 4.66 12.47
CA GLU A 109 -5.49 3.66 12.61
C GLU A 109 -4.87 2.29 12.31
N GLY A 110 -4.39 1.58 13.33
CA GLY A 110 -3.62 0.35 13.17
C GLY A 110 -2.26 0.63 12.51
N LEU A 111 -1.99 -0.08 11.41
CA LEU A 111 -0.78 0.10 10.60
C LEU A 111 -0.95 1.15 9.48
N VAL A 112 -2.06 1.90 9.50
CA VAL A 112 -2.41 2.87 8.47
C VAL A 112 -2.29 4.29 9.01
N LYS A 113 -1.70 5.20 8.23
CA LYS A 113 -1.79 6.64 8.44
C LYS A 113 -2.85 7.24 7.52
N LYS A 114 -3.74 8.05 8.09
CA LYS A 114 -4.74 8.82 7.35
C LYS A 114 -4.43 10.30 7.48
N HIS A 115 -4.31 10.98 6.35
CA HIS A 115 -4.08 12.42 6.32
C HIS A 115 -5.38 13.17 6.65
N ILE A 116 -5.32 14.08 7.62
CA ILE A 116 -6.43 14.96 7.96
C ILE A 116 -6.28 16.25 7.16
N ILE A 117 -7.14 16.43 6.15
CA ILE A 117 -7.12 17.62 5.28
C ILE A 117 -8.02 18.72 5.86
N ASN A 118 -9.15 18.34 6.45
CA ASN A 118 -10.19 19.27 6.87
C ASN A 118 -10.06 19.65 8.35
N LEU A 119 -10.21 20.95 8.64
CA LEU A 119 -10.23 21.45 10.02
C LEU A 119 -11.40 20.86 10.84
N ASP A 120 -12.54 20.61 10.20
CA ASP A 120 -13.69 19.97 10.85
C ASP A 120 -13.40 18.54 11.31
N GLU A 121 -12.58 17.81 10.56
CA GLU A 121 -12.14 16.48 10.95
C GLU A 121 -11.10 16.56 12.07
N LEU A 122 -10.14 17.48 11.98
CA LEU A 122 -9.16 17.72 13.04
C LEU A 122 -9.83 18.12 14.37
N ARG A 123 -10.93 18.87 14.30
CA ARG A 123 -11.73 19.28 15.46
C ARG A 123 -12.26 18.11 16.29
N LYS A 124 -12.46 16.94 15.68
CA LYS A 124 -12.88 15.71 16.41
C LYS A 124 -11.82 15.23 17.41
N TYR A 125 -10.57 15.66 17.23
CA TYR A 125 -9.42 15.29 18.05
C TYR A 125 -8.94 16.46 18.91
N GLN A 126 -9.79 17.46 19.19
CA GLN A 126 -9.44 18.58 20.06
C GLN A 126 -8.99 18.09 21.44
N GLY A 127 -7.94 18.72 21.97
CA GLY A 127 -7.33 18.36 23.24
C GLY A 127 -6.33 17.20 23.16
N GLN A 128 -6.21 16.50 22.02
CA GLN A 128 -5.18 15.49 21.85
C GLN A 128 -3.82 16.11 21.52
N LYS A 129 -2.75 15.51 22.05
CA LYS A 129 -1.38 15.92 21.76
C LYS A 129 -0.98 15.48 20.36
N ILE A 130 -0.47 16.42 19.56
CA ILE A 130 0.14 16.13 18.26
C ILE A 130 1.63 15.87 18.49
N PHE A 131 2.11 14.70 18.06
CA PHE A 131 3.53 14.36 18.14
C PHE A 131 4.24 14.76 16.85
N ASP A 132 5.29 15.58 16.99
CA ASP A 132 6.20 15.86 15.87
C ASP A 132 7.14 14.67 15.69
N VAL A 133 7.17 14.12 14.47
CA VAL A 133 7.92 12.91 14.15
C VAL A 133 8.71 13.09 12.86
N SER A 134 9.73 12.24 12.69
CA SER A 134 10.51 12.21 11.45
C SER A 134 9.72 11.55 10.32
N ASP A 135 10.07 11.85 9.08
CA ASP A 135 9.43 11.19 7.93
C ASP A 135 9.76 9.70 7.86
N ALA A 136 10.90 9.29 8.45
CA ALA A 136 11.26 7.88 8.62
C ALA A 136 10.25 7.16 9.52
N ASP A 137 9.85 7.76 10.65
CA ASP A 137 8.84 7.19 11.54
C ASP A 137 7.46 7.12 10.85
N LEU A 138 7.10 8.16 10.09
CA LEU A 138 5.85 8.16 9.32
C LEU A 138 5.85 7.11 8.21
N SER A 139 7.00 6.77 7.64
CA SER A 139 7.12 5.79 6.56
C SER A 139 6.77 4.36 6.99
N LEU A 140 6.83 4.07 8.30
CA LEU A 140 6.44 2.80 8.89
C LEU A 140 4.94 2.51 8.74
N TYR A 141 4.12 3.55 8.59
CA TYR A 141 2.68 3.44 8.44
C TYR A 141 2.27 3.50 6.97
N GLN A 142 1.37 2.61 6.57
CA GLN A 142 0.88 2.52 5.19
C GLN A 142 -0.18 3.57 4.90
N THR A 143 -0.31 3.98 3.64
CA THR A 143 -1.36 4.89 3.19
C THR A 143 -2.40 4.09 2.41
N ARG A 144 -3.69 4.25 2.74
CA ARG A 144 -4.78 3.66 1.95
C ARG A 144 -4.80 4.29 0.56
N SER A 145 -4.78 3.46 -0.49
CA SER A 145 -4.75 3.92 -1.88
C SER A 145 -6.15 4.18 -2.46
N TYR A 146 -7.17 3.50 -1.94
CA TYR A 146 -8.53 3.53 -2.48
C TYR A 146 -9.50 4.31 -1.60
N LEU A 147 -10.39 5.05 -2.26
CA LEU A 147 -11.37 5.95 -1.65
C LEU A 147 -12.72 5.25 -1.41
N ASN A 148 -13.61 5.94 -0.70
CA ASN A 148 -14.99 5.49 -0.51
C ASN A 148 -15.72 5.44 -1.87
N GLY A 149 -16.49 4.39 -2.08
CA GLY A 149 -17.19 4.09 -3.33
C GLY A 149 -16.42 3.16 -4.26
N ASN A 150 -15.09 3.04 -4.10
CA ASN A 150 -14.30 2.16 -4.96
C ASN A 150 -14.65 0.68 -4.73
N LEU A 151 -14.63 -0.08 -5.81
CA LEU A 151 -14.72 -1.54 -5.76
C LEU A 151 -13.32 -2.14 -5.72
N ILE A 152 -13.11 -3.05 -4.79
CA ILE A 152 -11.87 -3.81 -4.65
C ILE A 152 -12.18 -5.31 -4.76
N ARG A 153 -11.29 -6.06 -5.40
CA ARG A 153 -11.38 -7.52 -5.56
C ARG A 153 -10.15 -8.18 -4.96
N GLU A 154 -10.38 -9.21 -4.15
CA GLU A 154 -9.32 -10.05 -3.62
C GLU A 154 -8.76 -10.95 -4.73
N LYS A 155 -7.48 -10.79 -5.07
CA LYS A 155 -6.83 -11.52 -6.19
C LYS A 155 -6.93 -13.04 -6.08
N MET A 156 -6.88 -13.60 -4.87
CA MET A 156 -6.85 -15.05 -4.68
C MET A 156 -8.24 -15.69 -4.75
N THR A 157 -9.25 -15.07 -4.15
CA THR A 157 -10.60 -15.66 -4.03
C THR A 157 -11.58 -15.12 -5.06
N GLY A 158 -11.27 -13.98 -5.69
CA GLY A 158 -12.18 -13.26 -6.58
C GLY A 158 -13.34 -12.57 -5.86
N LYS A 159 -13.36 -12.52 -4.51
CA LYS A 159 -14.40 -11.82 -3.75
C LYS A 159 -14.33 -10.32 -4.00
N ILE A 160 -15.48 -9.70 -4.22
CA ILE A 160 -15.61 -8.28 -4.51
C ILE A 160 -16.19 -7.57 -3.29
N TYR A 161 -15.63 -6.41 -2.97
CA TYR A 161 -16.02 -5.54 -1.88
C TYR A 161 -16.20 -4.12 -2.39
N VAL A 162 -17.15 -3.40 -1.81
CA VAL A 162 -17.24 -1.94 -1.92
C VAL A 162 -16.66 -1.31 -0.67
N LEU A 163 -15.92 -0.20 -0.84
CA LEU A 163 -15.41 0.59 0.26
C LEU A 163 -16.44 1.64 0.69
N GLU A 164 -16.96 1.53 1.91
CA GLU A 164 -17.87 2.50 2.52
C GLU A 164 -17.21 3.04 3.79
N ASN A 165 -16.95 4.35 3.86
CA ASN A 165 -16.30 4.98 5.01
C ASN A 165 -14.97 4.30 5.41
N GLN A 166 -14.16 3.90 4.42
CA GLN A 166 -12.89 3.18 4.59
C GLN A 166 -13.02 1.77 5.19
N VAL A 167 -14.23 1.22 5.22
CA VAL A 167 -14.54 -0.14 5.66
C VAL A 167 -14.96 -0.94 4.42
N LYS A 168 -14.51 -2.20 4.30
CA LYS A 168 -14.88 -3.06 3.17
C LYS A 168 -16.19 -3.81 3.47
N LYS A 169 -17.14 -3.69 2.55
CA LYS A 169 -18.42 -4.41 2.59
C LYS A 169 -18.46 -5.39 1.42
N ARG A 170 -18.61 -6.68 1.73
CA ARG A 170 -18.65 -7.72 0.71
C ARG A 170 -19.92 -7.62 -0.12
N ILE A 171 -19.78 -7.78 -1.44
CA ILE A 171 -20.90 -7.94 -2.37
C ILE A 171 -21.01 -9.44 -2.69
N PHE A 172 -22.13 -10.06 -2.30
CA PHE A 172 -22.33 -11.49 -2.45
C PHE A 172 -22.91 -11.87 -3.82
N SER A 173 -23.67 -10.98 -4.45
CA SER A 173 -24.39 -11.25 -5.69
C SER A 173 -23.89 -10.40 -6.84
N LEU A 174 -23.71 -11.05 -8.01
CA LEU A 174 -23.43 -10.36 -9.27
C LEU A 174 -24.58 -9.42 -9.67
N SER A 175 -25.82 -9.74 -9.29
CA SER A 175 -26.98 -8.88 -9.55
C SER A 175 -26.86 -7.56 -8.80
N ASP A 176 -26.44 -7.59 -7.53
CA ASP A 176 -26.25 -6.37 -6.72
C ASP A 176 -25.09 -5.53 -7.26
N LEU A 177 -23.99 -6.18 -7.65
CA LEU A 177 -22.86 -5.52 -8.29
C LEU A 177 -23.30 -4.80 -9.57
N ARG A 178 -24.03 -5.49 -10.44
CA ARG A 178 -24.51 -4.93 -11.72
C ARG A 178 -25.57 -3.85 -11.52
N LYS A 179 -26.42 -3.95 -10.51
CA LYS A 179 -27.49 -2.98 -10.27
C LYS A 179 -26.93 -1.65 -9.74
N SER A 180 -25.97 -1.70 -8.82
CA SER A 180 -25.52 -0.52 -8.07
C SER A 180 -24.19 0.06 -8.54
N TYR A 181 -23.35 -0.74 -9.20
CA TYR A 181 -21.97 -0.35 -9.52
C TYR A 181 -21.60 -0.65 -10.99
N PHE A 182 -22.59 -0.68 -11.89
CA PHE A 182 -22.34 -0.88 -13.31
C PHE A 182 -21.36 0.15 -13.87
N GLY A 183 -20.37 -0.31 -14.63
CA GLY A 183 -19.36 0.55 -15.26
C GLY A 183 -18.27 1.08 -14.33
N GLN A 184 -18.30 0.76 -13.03
CA GLN A 184 -17.24 1.18 -12.11
C GLN A 184 -15.99 0.27 -12.23
N PRO A 185 -14.78 0.84 -12.12
CA PRO A 185 -13.56 0.06 -12.12
C PRO A 185 -13.46 -0.81 -10.86
N ILE A 186 -12.97 -2.03 -11.03
CA ILE A 186 -12.67 -2.95 -9.94
C ILE A 186 -11.16 -3.07 -9.82
N PHE A 187 -10.62 -2.73 -8.66
CA PHE A 187 -9.20 -2.78 -8.39
C PHE A 187 -8.81 -4.11 -7.75
N ASP A 188 -7.80 -4.78 -8.31
CA ASP A 188 -7.31 -6.05 -7.80
C ASP A 188 -6.27 -5.83 -6.70
N LEU A 189 -6.59 -6.26 -5.48
CA LEU A 189 -5.71 -6.16 -4.31
C LEU A 189 -5.21 -7.55 -3.89
N ASP A 190 -3.97 -7.57 -3.42
CA ASP A 190 -3.41 -8.72 -2.70
C ASP A 190 -3.92 -8.74 -1.24
N TYR A 191 -3.53 -9.77 -0.50
CA TYR A 191 -3.92 -9.90 0.91
C TYR A 191 -3.45 -8.71 1.75
N GLN A 192 -2.23 -8.21 1.51
CA GLN A 192 -1.65 -7.10 2.26
C GLN A 192 -2.41 -5.78 2.03
N GLY A 193 -2.84 -5.51 0.80
CA GLY A 193 -3.71 -4.36 0.53
C GLY A 193 -5.09 -4.50 1.16
N LEU A 194 -5.64 -5.72 1.21
CA LEU A 194 -6.99 -5.98 1.71
C LEU A 194 -7.10 -5.85 3.24
N ILE A 195 -6.02 -6.12 3.99
CA ILE A 195 -6.00 -5.98 5.46
C ILE A 195 -6.04 -4.51 5.92
N LEU A 196 -5.73 -3.55 5.04
CA LEU A 196 -5.77 -2.12 5.35
C LEU A 196 -7.20 -1.57 5.54
N TYR A 197 -8.19 -2.35 5.09
CA TYR A 197 -9.60 -2.03 5.16
C TYR A 197 -10.29 -3.02 6.10
N PRO A 198 -10.79 -2.60 7.27
CA PRO A 198 -11.53 -3.49 8.17
C PRO A 198 -12.85 -3.94 7.53
N ASP A 199 -13.35 -5.10 7.94
CA ASP A 199 -14.67 -5.58 7.51
C ASP A 199 -15.80 -4.76 8.15
N LYS A 200 -16.89 -4.59 7.41
CA LYS A 200 -18.09 -3.92 7.93
C LYS A 200 -18.85 -4.88 8.84
N ASN A 201 -18.89 -4.54 10.13
CA ASN A 201 -19.75 -5.18 11.12
C ASN A 201 -21.24 -5.05 10.77
#